data_AF-A0A2V5QKV1-F1
#
_entry.id   AF-A0A2V5QKV1-F1
#
_cell.length_a   1.000
_cell.length_b   1.000
_cell.length_c   1.000
_cell.angle_alpha   90.00
_cell.angle_beta   90.00
_cell.angle_gamma   90.00
#
_symmetry.space_group_name_H-M   'P 1'
#
loop_
_entity.id
_entity.type
_entity.pdbx_description
1 polymer ?
#
loop_
_entity_poly.entity_id
_entity_poly.type
_entity_poly.pdbx_seq_one_letter_code
_entity_poly.pdbx_strand_id
1 'polypeptide(L)'
;RDGKFIEIIGTYDPKRTGQNSSFSVERAEYWISKGAQPSDTVRSLIKKQKKLAAAEPDSQPAEESSEQSENTASSSQAETSS
;
A
#
# COMPACT_ATOMS: atom_id res chain seq x y z
N ARG A 1 -10.26 1.42 20.78
CA ARG A 1 -8.86 1.81 20.46
C ARG A 1 -8.91 2.37 19.04
N ASP A 2 -9.66 3.46 18.87
CA ASP A 2 -10.15 3.90 17.55
C ASP A 2 -9.94 5.41 17.48
N GLY A 3 -8.67 5.77 17.34
CA GLY A 3 -8.30 7.17 17.12
C GLY A 3 -8.77 7.58 15.72
N LYS A 4 -9.56 8.64 15.64
CA LYS A 4 -9.90 9.25 14.35
C LYS A 4 -8.61 9.72 13.68
N PHE A 5 -8.30 9.19 12.50
CA PHE A 5 -7.22 9.72 11.68
C PHE A 5 -7.63 11.08 11.10
N ILE A 6 -6.68 12.00 10.97
CA ILE A 6 -6.91 13.30 10.33
C ILE A 6 -6.91 13.13 8.81
N GLU A 7 -5.93 12.39 8.29
CA GLU A 7 -5.74 12.16 6.86
C GLU A 7 -4.90 10.91 6.59
N ILE A 8 -5.19 10.22 5.48
CA ILE A 8 -4.40 9.11 4.97
C ILE A 8 -3.57 9.62 3.79
N ILE A 9 -2.25 9.64 3.93
CA ILE A 9 -1.33 10.19 2.93
C ILE A 9 -0.66 9.12 2.06
N GLY A 10 -0.92 7.84 2.35
CA GLY A 10 -0.49 6.69 1.57
C GLY A 10 -0.50 5.38 2.35
N THR A 11 0.22 4.38 1.85
CA THR A 11 0.21 3.00 2.34
C THR A 11 1.61 2.42 2.49
N TYR A 12 1.75 1.47 3.42
CA TYR A 12 2.95 0.70 3.65
C TYR A 12 2.59 -0.77 3.79
N ASP A 13 3.19 -1.62 2.95
CA ASP A 13 3.03 -3.07 2.99
C ASP A 13 4.38 -3.73 3.30
N PRO A 14 4.63 -4.13 4.56
CA PRO A 14 5.91 -4.74 4.94
C PRO A 14 6.16 -6.10 4.28
N LYS A 15 5.13 -6.76 3.71
CA LYS A 15 5.27 -8.07 3.05
C LYS A 15 5.69 -7.98 1.60
N ARG A 16 5.56 -6.79 0.99
CA ARG A 16 5.91 -6.58 -0.42
C ARG A 16 7.43 -6.41 -0.59
N THR A 17 8.02 -7.21 -1.47
CA THR A 17 9.44 -7.06 -1.84
C THR A 17 9.60 -5.88 -2.80
N GLY A 18 10.57 -5.00 -2.57
CA GLY A 18 10.84 -3.83 -3.43
C GLY A 18 10.14 -2.53 -2.99
N GLN A 19 9.21 -2.03 -3.81
CA GLN A 19 8.44 -0.80 -3.53
C GLN A 19 7.31 -1.09 -2.53
N ASN A 20 7.69 -1.19 -1.26
CA ASN A 20 6.81 -1.52 -0.14
C ASN A 20 6.05 -0.32 0.45
N SER A 21 6.31 0.90 -0.03
CA SER A 21 5.65 2.12 0.42
C SER A 21 5.29 3.01 -0.76
N SER A 22 4.07 3.55 -0.72
CA SER A 22 3.60 4.56 -1.67
C SER A 22 2.82 5.64 -0.91
N PHE A 23 3.37 6.84 -0.84
CA PHE A 23 2.74 8.00 -0.18
C PHE A 23 3.29 9.30 -0.76
N SER A 24 2.52 10.38 -0.62
CA SER A 24 2.95 11.71 -1.04
C SER A 24 3.99 12.27 -0.05
N VAL A 25 5.22 12.42 -0.52
CA VAL A 25 6.32 13.01 0.27
C VAL A 25 5.99 14.45 0.66
N GLU A 26 5.42 15.23 -0.25
CA GLU A 26 5.01 16.62 0.00
C GLU A 26 3.99 16.72 1.13
N ARG A 27 3.02 15.79 1.16
CA ARG A 27 2.00 15.78 2.22
C ARG A 27 2.59 15.34 3.56
N ALA A 28 3.51 14.39 3.56
CA ALA A 28 4.25 14.01 4.76
C ALA A 28 5.04 15.20 5.33
N GLU A 29 5.76 15.93 4.47
CA GLU A 29 6.52 17.12 4.85
C GLU A 29 5.63 18.26 5.35
N TYR A 30 4.48 18.47 4.72
CA TYR A 30 3.47 19.41 5.21
C TYR A 30 3.06 19.10 6.66
N TRP A 31 2.68 17.86 6.96
CA TRP A 31 2.26 17.50 8.31
C TRP A 31 3.39 17.62 9.33
N ILE A 32 4.62 17.25 8.95
CA ILE A 32 5.81 17.46 9.79
C ILE A 32 6.01 18.96 10.09
N SER A 33 5.84 19.83 9.08
CA SER A 33 5.91 21.29 9.26
C SER A 33 4.83 21.83 10.20
N LYS A 34 3.69 21.15 10.28
CA LYS A 34 2.60 21.46 11.22
C LYS A 34 2.82 20.87 12.62
N GLY A 35 3.95 20.20 12.86
CA GLY A 35 4.32 19.62 14.15
C GLY A 35 4.07 18.11 14.26
N ALA A 36 3.70 17.41 13.18
CA ALA A 36 3.58 15.96 13.24
C ALA A 36 4.94 15.30 13.55
N GLN A 37 4.95 14.36 14.49
CA GLN A 37 6.14 13.61 14.88
C GLN A 37 6.11 12.23 14.21
N PRO A 38 6.88 12.01 13.12
CA PRO A 38 6.93 10.70 12.48
C PRO A 38 7.65 9.69 13.36
N SER A 39 7.20 8.43 13.32
CA SER A 39 7.92 7.33 13.95
C SER A 39 9.21 6.98 13.19
N ASP A 40 10.05 6.15 13.78
CA ASP A 40 11.34 5.80 13.19
C ASP A 40 11.23 5.11 11.83
N THR A 41 10.28 4.17 11.72
CA THR A 41 9.94 3.52 10.46
C THR A 41 9.48 4.53 9.41
N VAL A 42 8.58 5.45 9.78
CA VAL A 42 8.06 6.48 8.85
C VAL A 42 9.17 7.41 8.37
N ARG A 43 10.10 7.82 9.24
CA ARG A 43 11.29 8.61 8.85
C ARG A 43 12.14 7.89 7.80
N SER A 44 12.35 6.59 7.98
CA SER A 44 13.11 5.76 7.05
C SER A 44 12.39 5.63 5.70
N LEU A 45 11.07 5.45 5.71
CA LEU A 45 10.24 5.41 4.50
C LEU A 45 10.31 6.73 3.73
N ILE A 46 10.18 7.89 4.41
CA ILE A 46 10.28 9.22 3.77
C ILE A 46 11.62 9.38 3.06
N LYS A 47 12.73 9.01 3.70
CA LYS A 47 14.07 9.07 3.10
C LYS A 47 14.18 8.15 1.87
N LYS A 48 13.67 6.92 1.96
CA LYS A 48 13.65 5.97 0.84
C LYS A 48 12.85 6.54 -0.35
N GLN A 49 11.69 7.13 -0.07
CA GLN A 49 10.82 7.67 -1.10
C GLN A 49 11.41 8.91 -1.78
N LYS A 50 12.08 9.80 -1.04
CA LYS A 50 12.83 10.93 -1.62
C LYS A 50 13.94 10.46 -2.55
N LYS A 51 14.64 9.38 -2.21
CA LYS A 51 15.67 8.77 -3.06
C LYS A 51 15.09 8.15 -4.33
N LEU A 52 13.91 7.53 -4.24
CA LEU A 52 13.20 6.97 -5.40
C LEU A 52 12.71 8.07 -6.35
N ALA A 53 12.10 9.13 -5.81
CA ALA A 53 11.63 10.27 -6.60
C ALA A 53 12.77 11.00 -7.35
N ALA A 54 13.99 10.97 -6.81
CA ALA A 54 15.17 11.53 -7.46
C ALA A 54 15.81 10.61 -8.51
N ALA A 55 15.42 9.33 -8.59
CA ALA A 55 16.12 8.33 -9.38
C ALA A 55 15.46 7.96 -10.72
N GLU A 56 14.15 8.13 -10.91
CA GLU A 56 13.48 7.60 -12.11
C GLU A 56 12.27 8.45 -12.56
N PRO A 57 12.37 9.19 -13.69
CA PRO A 57 11.21 9.72 -14.42
C PRO A 57 10.73 8.84 -15.58
N ASP A 58 11.22 7.61 -15.77
CA ASP A 58 10.83 6.80 -16.93
C ASP A 58 10.69 5.32 -16.57
N SER A 59 9.61 4.71 -17.07
CA SER A 59 9.26 3.27 -17.02
C SER A 59 8.41 2.77 -15.84
N GLN A 60 7.08 2.99 -15.92
CA GLN A 60 6.11 1.95 -15.52
C GLN A 60 6.18 0.82 -16.57
N PRO A 61 6.07 -0.47 -16.17
CA PRO A 61 4.75 -1.10 -16.26
C PRO A 61 4.46 -2.21 -15.21
N ALA A 62 3.17 -2.56 -15.18
CA ALA A 62 2.54 -3.81 -14.72
C ALA A 62 2.44 -4.03 -13.21
N GLU A 63 1.26 -3.90 -12.59
CA GLU A 63 0.06 -4.74 -12.77
C GLU A 63 0.31 -6.22 -12.47
N GLU A 64 -0.08 -6.62 -11.27
CA GLU A 64 -0.84 -7.85 -11.02
C GLU A 64 -1.97 -7.39 -10.08
N SER A 65 -3.03 -6.80 -10.64
CA SER A 65 -4.21 -7.49 -11.18
C SER A 65 -4.65 -8.66 -10.30
N SER A 66 -5.72 -8.41 -9.55
CA SER A 66 -6.92 -9.25 -9.59
C SER A 66 -6.69 -10.77 -9.59
N GLU A 67 -6.75 -11.41 -8.42
CA GLU A 67 -7.34 -12.75 -8.33
C GLU A 67 -7.64 -13.10 -6.85
N GLN A 68 -8.81 -12.71 -6.36
CA GLN A 68 -9.62 -13.70 -5.65
C GLN A 68 -11.08 -13.35 -5.86
N SER A 69 -11.49 -13.61 -7.11
CA SER A 69 -12.86 -13.98 -7.42
C SER A 69 -13.28 -15.11 -6.46
N GLU A 70 -14.14 -14.79 -5.50
CA GLU A 70 -14.88 -15.79 -4.74
C GLU A 70 -15.86 -16.47 -5.71
N ASN A 71 -15.35 -17.41 -6.51
CA ASN A 71 -16.18 -18.36 -7.22
C ASN A 71 -16.59 -19.45 -6.24
N THR A 72 -17.54 -19.15 -5.34
CA THR A 72 -18.34 -20.21 -4.71
C THR A 72 -19.30 -20.75 -5.76
N ALA A 73 -18.76 -21.52 -6.70
CA ALA A 73 -19.53 -22.49 -7.47
C ALA A 73 -19.93 -23.61 -6.52
N SER A 74 -20.88 -23.31 -5.64
CA SER A 74 -21.63 -24.31 -4.90
C SER A 74 -22.77 -24.79 -5.78
N SER A 75 -22.75 -26.09 -6.01
CA SER A 75 -23.89 -26.91 -6.47
C SER A 75 -24.14 -26.99 -7.97
N SER A 76 -23.30 -27.75 -8.66
CA SER A 76 -23.79 -28.66 -9.70
C SER A 76 -23.94 -30.06 -9.09
N GLN A 77 -25.19 -30.54 -9.10
CA GLN A 77 -25.65 -31.84 -9.62
C GLN A 77 -24.61 -32.97 -9.72
N ALA A 78 -24.89 -34.25 -9.50
CA ALA A 78 -26.04 -35.09 -9.18
C ALA A 78 -25.42 -36.52 -9.07
N GLU A 79 -26.26 -37.54 -8.93
CA GLU A 79 -25.95 -38.97 -9.15
C GLU A 79 -25.28 -39.70 -7.96
N THR A 80 -25.55 -40.97 -7.63
CA THR A 80 -26.66 -41.94 -7.79
C THR A 80 -26.28 -43.13 -6.87
N SER A 81 -27.26 -43.96 -6.48
CA SER A 81 -27.11 -45.38 -6.12
C SER A 81 -26.56 -45.79 -4.74
N SER A 82 -27.45 -46.21 -3.82
CA SER A 82 -27.73 -47.64 -3.54
C SER A 82 -28.82 -47.82 -2.47
#